data_AF-Q8ZVS3-F1
#
_entry.id   AF-Q8ZVS3-F1
#
_cell.length_a   1.000
_cell.length_b   1.000
_cell.length_c   1.000
_cell.angle_alpha   90.00
_cell.angle_beta   90.00
_cell.angle_gamma   90.00
#
_symmetry.space_group_name_H-M   'P 1'
#
loop_
_entity.id
_entity.type
_entity.pdbx_description
1 polymer ?
#
loop_
_entity_poly.entity_id
_entity_poly.type
_entity_poly.pdbx_seq_one_letter_code
_entity_poly.pdbx_strand_id
1 'polypeptide(L)'
;MPARFVIEIWIYAMSLLTIVLPLYYVNWNISKIPLPLAIVVFTPPVIIITFFMPKKFLLENGVVKLCSLTRCKEYQVLEDKGFVDRKDVWKRYMFCSGWRFPLSAWALCPDGNMYFSTLRCNDKWRVLRIKNKEEYTLWLCG
;
A
#
# COMPACT_ATOMS: atom_id res chain seq x y z
N MET A 1 -30.49 21.69 -26.09
CA MET A 1 -29.39 20.73 -25.84
C MET A 1 -27.96 21.30 -25.71
N PRO A 2 -27.61 22.58 -25.99
CA PRO A 2 -26.21 23.04 -25.88
C PRO A 2 -25.72 23.36 -24.45
N ALA A 3 -26.62 23.67 -23.51
CA ALA A 3 -26.24 24.11 -22.17
C ALA A 3 -25.56 23.02 -21.31
N ARG A 4 -25.96 21.75 -21.49
CA ARG A 4 -25.43 20.63 -20.70
C ARG A 4 -23.97 20.29 -21.06
N PHE A 5 -23.64 20.41 -22.35
CA PHE A 5 -22.29 20.18 -22.87
C PHE A 5 -21.31 21.26 -22.40
N VAL A 6 -21.77 22.51 -22.32
CA VAL A 6 -20.98 23.64 -21.79
C VAL A 6 -20.66 23.42 -20.31
N ILE A 7 -21.64 23.00 -19.50
CA ILE A 7 -21.43 22.77 -18.07
C ILE A 7 -20.43 21.64 -17.82
N GLU A 8 -20.49 20.54 -18.57
CA GLU A 8 -19.53 19.43 -18.40
C GLU A 8 -18.11 19.85 -18.80
N ILE A 9 -17.94 20.59 -19.89
CA ILE A 9 -16.63 21.14 -20.29
C ILE A 9 -16.08 22.09 -19.24
N TRP A 10 -16.93 22.94 -18.64
CA TRP A 10 -16.53 23.83 -17.56
C TRP A 10 -16.10 23.08 -16.29
N ILE A 11 -16.82 22.03 -15.90
CA ILE A 11 -16.45 21.20 -14.76
C ILE A 11 -15.11 20.50 -15.01
N TYR A 12 -14.90 19.96 -16.22
CA TYR A 12 -13.63 19.34 -16.60
C TYR A 12 -12.47 20.35 -16.61
N ALA A 13 -12.67 21.54 -17.19
CA ALA A 13 -11.65 22.59 -17.22
C ALA A 13 -11.27 23.08 -15.82
N MET A 14 -12.27 23.30 -14.94
CA MET A 14 -12.04 23.70 -13.56
C MET A 14 -11.34 22.61 -12.75
N SER A 15 -11.70 21.34 -12.96
CA SER A 15 -11.04 20.20 -12.29
C SER A 15 -9.58 20.06 -12.73
N LEU A 16 -9.30 20.25 -14.02
CA LEU A 16 -7.94 20.24 -14.55
C LEU A 16 -7.12 21.40 -13.96
N LEU A 17 -7.70 22.60 -13.90
CA LEU A 17 -7.07 23.77 -13.28
C LEU A 17 -6.74 23.53 -11.79
N THR A 18 -7.64 22.91 -11.03
CA THR A 18 -7.39 22.58 -9.62
C THR A 18 -6.29 21.54 -9.39
N ILE A 19 -5.92 20.76 -10.42
CA ILE A 19 -4.83 19.78 -10.33
C ILE A 19 -3.53 20.39 -10.87
N VAL A 20 -3.61 21.12 -11.98
CA VAL A 20 -2.45 21.71 -12.67
C VAL A 20 -1.88 22.89 -11.90
N LEU A 21 -2.70 23.76 -11.30
CA LEU A 21 -2.23 24.93 -10.54
C LEU A 21 -1.41 24.53 -9.30
N PRO A 22 -1.85 23.58 -8.44
CA PRO A 22 -1.03 23.10 -7.33
C PRO A 22 0.23 22.38 -7.80
N LEU A 23 0.17 21.56 -8.86
CA LEU A 23 1.35 20.88 -9.39
C LEU A 23 2.37 21.87 -9.94
N TYR A 24 1.92 22.93 -10.63
CA TYR A 24 2.77 24.00 -11.13
C TYR A 24 3.37 24.84 -9.99
N TYR A 25 2.56 25.18 -8.97
CA TYR A 25 3.01 25.89 -7.78
C TYR A 25 4.02 25.07 -6.95
N VAL A 26 3.79 23.77 -6.82
CA VAL A 26 4.71 22.83 -6.17
C VAL A 26 5.99 22.71 -6.99
N ASN A 27 5.92 22.56 -8.32
CA ASN A 27 7.11 22.50 -9.19
C ASN A 27 7.95 23.79 -9.13
N TRP A 28 7.30 24.96 -9.12
CA TRP A 28 7.96 26.26 -9.02
C TRP A 28 8.63 26.51 -7.65
N ASN A 29 8.13 25.87 -6.59
CA ASN A 29 8.69 26.00 -5.24
C ASN A 29 9.64 24.87 -4.85
N ILE A 30 9.58 23.69 -5.48
CA ILE A 30 10.51 22.58 -5.23
C ILE A 30 11.96 23.02 -5.51
N SER A 31 12.19 23.81 -6.56
CA SER A 31 13.50 24.35 -6.91
C SER A 31 14.00 25.42 -5.92
N LYS A 32 13.13 25.96 -5.06
CA LYS A 32 13.45 26.91 -4.00
C LYS A 32 13.57 26.27 -2.62
N ILE A 33 13.26 24.97 -2.48
CA ILE A 33 13.50 24.26 -1.23
C ILE A 33 15.01 24.12 -1.09
N PRO A 34 15.64 24.74 -0.07
CA PRO A 34 17.07 24.59 0.11
C PRO A 34 17.36 23.10 0.32
N LEU A 35 18.41 22.58 -0.33
CA LEU A 35 18.78 21.16 -0.33
C LEU A 35 18.68 20.48 1.06
N PRO A 36 19.07 21.13 2.18
CA PRO A 36 18.92 20.55 3.51
C PRO A 36 17.46 20.28 3.92
N LEU A 37 16.53 21.17 3.57
CA LEU A 37 15.09 20.99 3.85
C LEU A 37 14.50 19.89 2.97
N ALA A 38 14.93 19.79 1.70
CA ALA A 38 14.52 18.68 0.84
C ALA A 38 14.98 17.34 1.41
N ILE A 39 16.22 17.25 1.89
CA ILE A 39 16.73 16.06 2.58
C ILE A 39 15.88 15.77 3.82
N VAL A 40 15.62 16.74 4.70
CA VAL A 40 14.81 16.50 5.90
C VAL A 40 13.37 16.07 5.58
N VAL A 41 12.76 16.58 4.52
CA VAL A 41 11.38 16.27 4.15
C VAL A 41 11.26 14.93 3.40
N PHE A 42 12.18 14.61 2.50
CA PHE A 42 12.09 13.41 1.65
C PHE A 42 12.82 12.19 2.23
N THR A 43 13.86 12.36 3.05
CA THR A 43 14.62 11.22 3.58
C THR A 43 13.81 10.36 4.54
N PRO A 44 13.01 10.89 5.50
CA PRO A 44 12.20 10.07 6.38
C PRO A 44 11.20 9.16 5.65
N PRO A 45 10.36 9.65 4.70
CA PRO A 45 9.47 8.76 3.97
C PRO A 45 10.22 7.75 3.10
N VAL A 46 11.35 8.13 2.49
CA VAL A 46 12.19 7.20 1.71
C VAL A 46 12.76 6.08 2.60
N ILE A 47 13.27 6.42 3.79
CA ILE A 47 13.74 5.43 4.77
C ILE A 47 12.59 4.52 5.21
N ILE A 48 11.41 5.10 5.51
CA ILE A 48 10.24 4.31 5.94
C ILE A 48 9.82 3.32 4.84
N ILE A 49 9.73 3.79 3.58
CA ILE A 49 9.35 2.97 2.43
C ILE A 49 10.38 1.86 2.17
N THR A 50 11.68 2.16 2.27
CA THR A 50 12.74 1.20 1.95
C THR A 50 12.92 0.14 3.03
N PHE A 51 12.81 0.52 4.31
CA PHE A 51 13.07 -0.38 5.44
C PHE A 51 11.84 -1.15 5.89
N PHE A 52 10.68 -0.51 5.96
CA PHE A 52 9.51 -1.08 6.65
C PHE A 52 8.45 -1.64 5.70
N MET A 53 8.39 -1.19 4.45
CA MET A 53 7.36 -1.68 3.51
C MET A 53 7.78 -2.98 2.85
N PRO A 54 7.07 -4.10 3.11
CA PRO A 54 7.27 -5.30 2.34
C PRO A 54 6.76 -5.08 0.91
N LYS A 55 7.56 -5.48 -0.07
CA LYS A 55 7.25 -5.42 -1.50
C LYS A 55 7.03 -6.79 -2.10
N LYS A 56 7.57 -7.83 -1.46
CA LYS A 56 7.50 -9.21 -1.93
C LYS A 56 7.25 -10.15 -0.75
N PHE A 57 6.61 -11.27 -1.03
CA PHE A 57 6.53 -12.38 -0.11
C PHE A 57 7.19 -13.61 -0.73
N LEU A 58 7.82 -14.43 0.11
CA LEU A 58 8.37 -15.73 -0.23
C LEU A 58 7.82 -16.74 0.78
N LEU A 59 7.46 -17.93 0.29
CA LEU A 59 6.95 -19.00 1.14
C LEU A 59 7.82 -20.23 0.91
N GLU A 60 8.70 -20.53 1.86
CA GLU A 60 9.71 -21.59 1.76
C GLU A 60 9.71 -22.40 3.06
N ASN A 61 9.65 -23.74 2.97
CA ASN A 61 9.81 -24.66 4.09
C ASN A 61 8.97 -24.33 5.34
N GLY A 62 7.70 -23.92 5.16
CA GLY A 62 6.82 -23.57 6.28
C GLY A 62 7.11 -22.20 6.92
N VAL A 63 7.90 -21.34 6.26
CA VAL A 63 8.18 -19.97 6.69
C VAL A 63 7.71 -19.00 5.61
N VAL A 64 6.94 -17.99 6.04
CA VAL A 64 6.59 -16.83 5.20
C VAL A 64 7.58 -15.71 5.48
N LYS A 65 8.24 -15.23 4.43
CA LYS A 65 9.13 -14.07 4.49
C LYS A 65 8.46 -12.89 3.79
N LEU A 66 8.17 -11.83 4.53
CA LEU A 66 7.74 -10.54 3.98
C LEU A 66 8.96 -9.63 3.85
N CYS A 67 9.39 -9.38 2.61
CA CYS A 67 10.63 -8.67 2.31
C CYS A 67 10.38 -7.24 1.83
N SER A 68 10.99 -6.27 2.51
CA SER A 68 11.22 -4.92 2.02
C SER A 68 12.46 -4.88 1.12
N LEU A 69 12.90 -3.68 0.72
CA LEU A 69 14.12 -3.52 -0.08
C LEU A 69 15.39 -3.88 0.71
N THR A 70 15.38 -3.71 2.02
CA THR A 70 16.58 -3.88 2.86
C THR A 70 16.46 -4.98 3.91
N ARG A 71 15.25 -5.45 4.23
CA ARG A 71 15.02 -6.45 5.29
C ARG A 71 13.90 -7.42 4.94
N CYS A 72 14.02 -8.65 5.41
CA CYS A 72 12.93 -9.61 5.40
C CYS A 72 12.48 -9.88 6.83
N LYS A 73 11.17 -9.84 7.06
CA LYS A 73 10.54 -10.35 8.28
C LYS A 73 10.07 -11.77 8.03
N GLU A 74 10.52 -12.68 8.88
CA GLU A 74 10.17 -14.09 8.80
C GLU A 74 9.05 -14.41 9.80
N TYR A 75 8.13 -15.27 9.37
CA TYR A 75 6.98 -15.71 10.14
C TYR A 75 6.84 -17.23 9.95
N GLN A 76 6.75 -17.97 11.05
CA GLN A 76 6.53 -19.42 10.99
C GLN A 76 5.07 -19.70 10.66
N VAL A 77 4.82 -20.57 9.69
CA VAL A 77 3.47 -21.01 9.33
C VAL A 77 3.07 -22.13 10.28
N LEU A 78 2.02 -21.88 11.06
CA LEU A 78 1.39 -22.89 11.93
C LEU A 78 0.35 -23.71 11.16
N GLU A 79 -0.40 -23.05 10.29
CA GLU A 79 -1.52 -23.66 9.56
C GLU A 79 -1.68 -22.98 8.20
N ASP A 80 -1.84 -23.77 7.14
CA ASP A 80 -2.20 -23.28 5.80
C ASP A 80 -3.67 -23.61 5.54
N LYS A 81 -4.53 -22.58 5.53
CA LYS A 81 -5.97 -22.73 5.27
C LYS A 81 -6.30 -22.73 3.78
N GLY A 82 -5.28 -22.65 2.92
CA GLY A 82 -5.43 -22.68 1.48
C GLY A 82 -5.84 -21.33 0.88
N PHE A 83 -6.40 -21.39 -0.33
CA PHE A 83 -6.81 -20.22 -1.09
C PHE A 83 -8.32 -19.97 -0.98
N VAL A 84 -8.67 -18.70 -0.81
CA VAL A 84 -10.05 -18.21 -0.71
C VAL A 84 -10.22 -17.06 -1.70
N ASP A 85 -11.21 -17.15 -2.59
CA ASP A 85 -11.62 -16.01 -3.40
C ASP A 85 -12.49 -15.07 -2.57
N ARG A 86 -12.00 -13.86 -2.35
CA ARG A 86 -12.68 -12.88 -1.49
C ARG A 86 -12.44 -11.45 -1.95
N LYS A 87 -13.48 -10.83 -2.49
CA LYS A 87 -13.48 -9.47 -3.05
C LYS A 87 -13.69 -8.36 -2.03
N ASP A 88 -14.11 -8.66 -0.80
CA ASP A 88 -14.38 -7.66 0.25
C ASP A 88 -13.20 -7.42 1.20
N VAL A 89 -12.07 -8.11 1.02
CA VAL A 89 -10.89 -7.97 1.89
C VAL A 89 -10.38 -6.53 1.92
N TRP A 90 -10.42 -5.82 0.79
CA TRP A 90 -9.99 -4.43 0.70
C TRP A 90 -10.77 -3.50 1.64
N LYS A 91 -12.05 -3.80 1.92
CA LYS A 91 -12.89 -3.00 2.84
C LYS A 91 -12.42 -3.15 4.27
N ARG A 92 -12.13 -4.39 4.69
CA ARG A 92 -11.61 -4.70 6.04
C ARG A 92 -10.25 -4.07 6.24
N TYR A 93 -9.42 -4.17 5.22
CA TYR A 93 -8.11 -3.53 5.15
C TYR A 93 -8.15 -2.01 5.32
N MET A 94 -9.22 -1.32 4.91
CA MET A 94 -9.28 0.16 4.90
C MET A 94 -9.21 0.79 6.29
N PHE A 95 -9.69 0.09 7.33
CA PHE A 95 -9.74 0.58 8.71
C PHE A 95 -8.53 0.15 9.56
N CYS A 96 -7.57 -0.55 8.96
CA CYS A 96 -6.44 -1.12 9.69
C CYS A 96 -5.19 -0.23 9.61
N SER A 97 -4.26 -0.45 10.54
CA SER A 97 -2.99 0.26 10.55
C SER A 97 -2.04 -0.35 9.53
N GLY A 98 -1.44 0.47 8.67
CA GLY A 98 -0.48 -0.02 7.68
C GLY A 98 -0.33 0.91 6.48
N TRP A 99 0.28 0.39 5.43
CA TRP A 99 0.62 1.15 4.22
C TRP A 99 -0.17 0.66 3.01
N ARG A 100 -0.54 1.65 2.20
CA ARG A 100 -1.38 1.47 1.01
C ARG A 100 -0.68 2.15 -0.15
N PHE A 101 0.09 1.37 -0.90
CA PHE A 101 0.70 1.86 -2.13
C PHE A 101 0.09 1.14 -3.32
N PRO A 102 -0.01 1.80 -4.49
CA PRO A 102 -0.60 1.21 -5.67
C PRO A 102 0.05 -0.12 -6.06
N LEU A 103 1.34 -0.30 -5.76
CA LEU A 103 2.10 -1.51 -6.08
C LEU A 103 2.01 -2.61 -5.01
N SER A 104 1.76 -2.25 -3.75
CA SER A 104 1.75 -3.17 -2.61
C SER A 104 1.01 -2.57 -1.43
N ALA A 105 0.20 -3.39 -0.77
CA ALA A 105 -0.56 -3.00 0.39
C ALA A 105 -0.28 -3.97 1.54
N TRP A 106 -0.06 -3.42 2.74
CA TRP A 106 0.07 -4.19 3.97
C TRP A 106 -0.77 -3.52 5.05
N ALA A 107 -1.52 -4.30 5.81
CA ALA A 107 -2.15 -3.81 7.02
C ALA A 107 -2.15 -4.85 8.12
N LEU A 108 -2.06 -4.34 9.35
CA LEU A 108 -2.29 -5.09 10.57
C LEU A 108 -3.54 -4.52 11.24
N CYS A 109 -4.51 -5.39 11.45
CA CYS A 109 -5.77 -5.09 12.06
C CYS A 109 -5.75 -5.49 13.55
N PRO A 110 -6.53 -4.81 14.41
CA PRO A 110 -6.55 -5.08 15.86
C PRO A 110 -7.14 -6.44 16.24
N ASP A 111 -7.87 -7.07 15.31
CA ASP A 111 -8.43 -8.42 15.41
C ASP A 111 -7.38 -9.53 15.14
N GLY A 112 -6.10 -9.19 15.01
CA GLY A 112 -5.01 -10.14 14.76
C GLY A 112 -4.92 -10.60 13.30
N ASN A 113 -5.66 -9.96 12.39
CA ASN A 113 -5.53 -10.22 10.96
C ASN A 113 -4.43 -9.33 10.35
N MET A 114 -3.51 -9.96 9.63
CA MET A 114 -2.52 -9.28 8.81
C MET A 114 -2.85 -9.48 7.33
N TYR A 115 -2.83 -8.42 6.55
CA TYR A 115 -3.11 -8.46 5.12
C TYR A 115 -1.88 -8.00 4.36
N PHE A 116 -1.55 -8.71 3.30
CA PHE A 116 -0.50 -8.34 2.37
C PHE A 116 -0.98 -8.62 0.94
N SER A 117 -0.94 -7.60 0.09
CA SER A 117 -1.26 -7.73 -1.33
C SER A 117 -0.23 -7.04 -2.21
N THR A 118 -0.01 -7.60 -3.39
CA THR A 118 0.78 -6.96 -4.46
C THR A 118 -0.13 -6.55 -5.62
N LEU A 119 0.40 -5.79 -6.59
CA LEU A 119 -0.32 -5.37 -7.80
C LEU A 119 -0.95 -6.53 -8.59
N ARG A 120 -0.43 -7.76 -8.45
CA ARG A 120 -0.91 -8.96 -9.17
C ARG A 120 -2.08 -9.66 -8.48
N CYS A 121 -2.62 -9.08 -7.42
CA CYS A 121 -3.72 -9.65 -6.66
C CYS A 121 -5.00 -9.72 -7.51
N ASN A 122 -5.48 -10.94 -7.79
CA ASN A 122 -6.74 -11.20 -8.50
C ASN A 122 -7.88 -11.59 -7.55
N ASP A 123 -7.99 -10.94 -6.39
CA ASP A 123 -8.94 -11.27 -5.30
C ASP A 123 -8.85 -12.69 -4.72
N LYS A 124 -7.81 -13.45 -5.11
CA LYS A 124 -7.51 -14.79 -4.61
C LYS A 124 -6.49 -14.72 -3.50
N TRP A 125 -6.95 -14.95 -2.27
CA TRP A 125 -6.15 -14.80 -1.06
C TRP A 125 -5.69 -16.15 -0.54
N ARG A 126 -4.40 -16.31 -0.24
CA ARG A 126 -3.89 -17.42 0.57
C ARG A 126 -3.97 -17.04 2.04
N VAL A 127 -4.60 -17.88 2.85
CA VAL A 127 -4.82 -17.62 4.26
C VAL A 127 -3.93 -18.54 5.10
N LEU A 128 -3.06 -17.95 5.89
CA LEU A 128 -2.07 -18.65 6.70
C LEU A 128 -2.21 -18.23 8.15
N ARG A 129 -2.17 -19.17 9.08
CA ARG A 129 -1.95 -18.85 10.49
C ARG A 129 -0.46 -18.81 10.72
N ILE A 130 0.05 -17.66 11.14
CA ILE A 130 1.47 -17.43 11.29
C ILE A 130 1.82 -17.06 12.73
N LYS A 131 3.04 -17.38 13.15
CA LYS A 131 3.59 -17.01 14.45
C LYS A 131 4.93 -16.31 14.29
N ASN A 132 5.07 -15.18 14.96
CA ASN A 132 6.36 -14.55 15.22
C ASN A 132 6.51 -14.40 16.73
N LYS A 133 6.10 -13.26 17.29
CA LYS A 133 5.93 -13.09 18.75
C LYS A 133 4.53 -13.44 19.22
N GLU A 134 3.54 -13.04 18.43
CA GLU A 134 2.13 -13.35 18.62
C GLU A 134 1.64 -14.16 17.40
N GLU A 135 0.46 -14.76 17.55
CA GLU A 135 -0.22 -15.46 16.46
C GLU A 135 -1.09 -14.48 15.66
N TYR A 136 -0.95 -14.54 14.34
CA TYR A 136 -1.74 -13.72 13.42
C TYR A 136 -2.31 -14.59 12.31
N THR A 137 -3.44 -14.16 11.75
CA THR A 137 -3.95 -14.72 10.50
C THR A 137 -3.48 -13.83 9.34
N LEU A 138 -2.54 -14.34 8.56
CA LEU A 138 -1.97 -13.66 7.40
C LEU A 138 -2.74 -13.99 6.12
N TRP A 139 -3.22 -12.96 5.46
CA TRP A 139 -3.86 -13.00 4.16
C TRP A 139 -2.86 -12.49 3.11
N LEU A 140 -2.40 -13.38 2.25
CA LEU A 140 -1.47 -13.07 1.16
C LEU A 140 -2.20 -13.04 -0.18
N CYS A 141 -1.92 -12.03 -1.00
CA CYS A 141 -2.40 -11.97 -2.38
C CYS A 141 -1.30 -11.43 -3.31
N GLY A 142 -1.05 -12.08 -4.43
CA GLY A 142 -0.09 -11.61 -5.42
C GLY A 142 0.20 -12.61 -6.51
#